data_AF-A0A8E0VPE9-F1
#
_entry.id   AF-A0A8E0VPE9-F1
#
_cell.length_a   1.000
_cell.length_b   1.000
_cell.length_c   1.000
_cell.angle_alpha   90.00
_cell.angle_beta   90.00
_cell.angle_gamma   90.00
#
_symmetry.space_group_name_H-M   'P 1'
#
loop_
_entity.id
_entity.type
_entity.pdbx_description
1 polymer ?
#
loop_
_entity_poly.entity_id
_entity_poly.type
_entity_poly.pdbx_seq_one_letter_code
_entity_poly.pdbx_strand_id
1 'polypeptide(L)'
;MENLIRVIQERNRAEAELELGEWVGPKLVDDVDVLGRPVRRLTSEHAEPQRADRSARADERMWGQKTVELLRLERERAAVRRREKRRRQLYASRAERWKKLDYLSDSSK
;
A
#
# COMPACT_ATOMS: atom_id res chain seq x y z
N MET A 1 15.59 -20.81 -0.94
CA MET A 1 16.54 -19.74 -0.55
C MET A 1 15.89 -18.67 0.32
N GLU A 2 14.64 -18.29 0.05
CA GLU A 2 13.88 -17.29 0.84
C GLU A 2 13.81 -17.60 2.35
N ASN A 3 13.59 -18.88 2.71
CA ASN A 3 13.54 -19.31 4.11
C ASN A 3 14.89 -19.15 4.85
N LEU A 4 16.02 -19.39 4.17
CA LEU A 4 17.35 -19.27 4.79
C LEU A 4 17.70 -17.80 5.06
N ILE A 5 17.36 -16.91 4.12
CA ILE A 5 17.59 -15.47 4.26
C ILE A 5 16.78 -14.94 5.45
N ARG A 6 15.54 -15.38 5.60
CA ARG A 6 14.68 -14.99 6.74
C ARG A 6 15.26 -15.43 8.08
N VAL A 7 15.74 -16.67 8.18
CA VAL A 7 16.36 -17.19 9.43
C VAL A 7 17.62 -16.39 9.80
N ILE A 8 18.44 -16.03 8.81
CA ILE A 8 19.63 -15.20 9.03
C ILE A 8 19.23 -13.80 9.52
N GLN A 9 18.21 -13.19 8.93
CA GLN A 9 17.69 -11.89 9.36
C GLN A 9 17.15 -11.92 10.80
N GLU A 10 16.40 -12.95 11.15
CA GLU A 10 15.84 -13.13 12.50
C GLU A 10 16.94 -13.32 13.55
N ARG A 11 17.99 -14.10 13.22
CA ARG A 11 19.14 -14.27 14.10
C ARG A 11 19.92 -12.96 14.32
N ASN A 12 20.27 -12.27 13.24
CA ASN A 12 21.02 -11.02 13.32
C ASN A 12 20.24 -9.97 14.11
N ARG A 13 18.91 -9.95 13.95
CA ARG A 13 18.03 -9.07 14.71
C ARG A 13 18.07 -9.37 16.20
N ALA A 14 17.99 -10.64 16.58
CA ALA A 14 18.05 -11.05 17.98
C ALA A 14 19.41 -10.71 18.62
N GLU A 15 20.51 -10.96 17.92
CA GLU A 15 21.86 -10.61 18.40
C GLU A 15 21.99 -9.09 18.65
N ALA A 16 21.55 -8.26 17.70
CA ALA A 16 21.61 -6.80 17.83
C ALA A 16 20.67 -6.24 18.92
N GLU A 17 19.46 -6.78 19.08
CA GLU A 17 18.54 -6.37 20.15
C GLU A 17 19.10 -6.71 21.54
N LEU A 18 19.87 -7.80 21.67
CA LEU A 18 20.52 -8.18 22.93
C LEU A 18 21.77 -7.34 23.23
N GLU A 19 22.59 -7.03 22.23
CA GLU A 19 23.86 -6.32 22.42
C GLU A 19 23.68 -4.80 22.52
N LEU A 20 22.83 -4.23 21.67
CA LEU A 20 22.68 -2.78 21.51
C LEU A 20 21.37 -2.25 22.08
N GLY A 21 20.45 -3.14 22.49
CA GLY A 21 19.09 -2.78 22.90
C GLY A 21 18.16 -2.39 21.74
N GLU A 22 18.69 -2.26 20.52
CA GLU A 22 17.94 -1.87 19.32
C GLU A 22 18.50 -2.51 18.05
N TRP A 23 17.61 -2.86 17.12
CA TRP A 23 17.98 -3.26 15.77
C TRP A 23 18.38 -2.04 14.91
N VAL A 24 19.62 -2.05 14.38
CA VAL A 24 20.18 -0.98 13.52
C VAL A 24 19.93 -1.22 12.02
N GLY A 25 19.21 -2.28 11.65
CA GLY A 25 18.89 -2.57 10.25
C GLY A 25 17.82 -1.62 9.67
N PRO A 26 17.48 -1.78 8.38
CA PRO A 26 16.53 -0.90 7.71
C PRO A 26 15.16 -0.99 8.38
N LYS A 27 14.69 0.14 8.91
CA LYS A 27 13.36 0.27 9.52
C LYS A 27 12.41 0.86 8.48
N LEU A 28 11.20 0.35 8.40
CA LEU A 28 10.13 0.97 7.63
C LEU A 28 9.54 2.11 8.45
N VAL A 29 9.51 3.31 7.88
CA VAL A 29 8.91 4.50 8.47
C VAL A 29 7.76 4.95 7.58
N ASP A 30 6.64 5.32 8.20
CA ASP A 30 5.52 5.94 7.50
C ASP A 30 5.88 7.39 7.16
N ASP A 31 5.77 7.76 5.88
CA ASP A 31 6.07 9.07 5.33
C ASP A 31 5.00 9.49 4.32
N VAL A 32 5.14 10.69 3.77
CA VAL A 32 4.23 11.29 2.80
C VAL A 32 5.00 11.65 1.54
N ASP A 33 4.50 11.19 0.39
CA ASP A 33 5.05 11.53 -0.93
C ASP A 33 4.77 13.02 -1.29
N VAL A 34 5.40 13.52 -2.36
CA VAL A 34 5.23 14.89 -2.89
C VAL A 34 3.75 15.26 -3.11
N LEU A 35 2.91 14.27 -3.40
CA LEU A 35 1.47 14.42 -3.63
C LEU A 35 0.59 14.23 -2.39
N GLY A 36 1.17 14.11 -1.19
CA GLY A 36 0.39 13.97 0.05
C GLY A 36 -0.11 12.55 0.33
N ARG A 37 0.38 11.55 -0.40
CA ARG A 37 -0.04 10.14 -0.26
C ARG A 37 0.82 9.43 0.78
N PRO A 38 0.24 8.56 1.64
CA PRO A 38 1.01 7.80 2.61
C PRO A 38 1.90 6.76 1.88
N VAL A 39 3.19 6.76 2.20
CA VAL A 39 4.20 5.85 1.65
C VAL A 39 5.05 5.31 2.79
N ARG A 40 5.54 4.08 2.66
CA ARG A 40 6.53 3.51 3.58
C ARG A 40 7.92 3.63 2.97
N ARG A 41 8.85 4.24 3.70
CA ARG A 41 10.25 4.39 3.28
C ARG A 41 11.17 3.60 4.21
N LEU A 42 12.27 3.08 3.68
CA LEU A 42 13.31 2.45 4.49
C LEU A 42 14.24 3.54 5.06
N THR A 43 14.57 3.45 6.34
CA THR A 43 15.47 4.41 7.02
C THR A 43 16.85 4.54 6.36
N SER A 44 17.29 3.53 5.61
CA SER A 44 18.60 3.56 4.93
C SER A 44 18.63 4.39 3.65
N GLU A 45 17.49 4.76 3.06
CA GLU A 45 17.49 5.44 1.77
C GLU A 45 17.56 6.97 1.88
N HIS A 46 17.16 7.61 3.00
CA HIS A 46 17.20 9.08 3.09
C HIS A 46 17.38 9.61 4.51
N ALA A 47 18.61 9.92 4.86
CA ALA A 47 18.92 11.03 5.76
C ALA A 47 20.23 11.71 5.34
N GLU A 48 20.36 12.05 4.05
CA GLU A 48 21.11 13.28 3.77
C GLU A 48 20.37 14.39 4.52
N PRO A 49 21.03 15.21 5.35
CA PRO A 49 20.38 16.36 5.91
C PRO A 49 19.92 17.20 4.73
N GLN A 50 18.60 17.39 4.59
CA GLN A 50 18.07 18.42 3.71
C GLN A 50 18.63 19.76 4.22
N ARG A 51 19.83 20.12 3.76
CA ARG A 51 20.33 21.49 3.88
C ARG A 51 19.32 22.29 3.08
N ALA A 52 18.44 22.97 3.80
CA ALA A 52 17.61 23.99 3.21
C ALA A 52 18.57 25.06 2.69
N ASP A 53 18.96 24.96 1.43
CA ASP A 53 19.57 26.09 0.73
C ASP A 53 18.64 27.27 0.96
N ARG A 54 19.20 28.38 1.43
CA ARG A 54 18.44 29.55 1.87
C ARG A 54 17.58 30.15 0.74
N SER A 55 17.81 29.75 -0.51
CA SER A 55 17.01 30.03 -1.71
C SER A 55 15.81 29.10 -1.93
N ALA A 56 15.78 27.89 -1.33
CA ALA A 56 14.68 26.94 -1.44
C ALA A 56 13.51 27.21 -0.46
N ARG A 57 13.45 28.43 0.10
CA ARG A 57 12.29 28.87 0.90
C ARG A 57 11.07 29.22 0.04
N ALA A 58 11.23 29.28 -1.28
CA ALA A 58 10.24 29.89 -2.17
C ALA A 58 9.37 28.90 -2.97
N ASP A 59 9.74 27.63 -3.10
CA ASP A 59 9.03 26.74 -4.04
C ASP A 59 8.68 25.37 -3.43
N GLU A 60 7.47 24.90 -3.75
CA GLU A 60 7.13 23.47 -3.94
C GLU A 60 6.70 22.57 -2.77
N ARG A 61 6.60 23.01 -1.52
CA ARG A 61 5.69 22.36 -0.53
C ARG A 61 4.27 22.89 -0.64
N MET A 62 3.79 23.08 -1.87
CA MET A 62 2.44 23.55 -2.16
C MET A 62 1.44 22.42 -1.91
N TRP A 63 1.18 22.12 -0.64
CA TRP A 63 -0.08 21.52 -0.17
C TRP A 63 -1.23 22.52 -0.40
N GLY A 64 -1.40 22.91 -1.65
CA GLY A 64 -2.47 23.79 -2.09
C GLY A 64 -3.76 23.01 -2.27
N GLN A 65 -4.86 23.73 -2.41
CA GLN A 65 -6.20 23.17 -2.65
C GLN A 65 -6.22 22.13 -3.78
N LYS A 66 -5.41 22.33 -4.84
CA LYS A 66 -5.27 21.39 -5.96
C LYS A 66 -4.80 19.99 -5.55
N THR A 67 -3.83 19.89 -4.64
CA THR A 67 -3.33 18.58 -4.17
C THR A 67 -4.41 17.83 -3.38
N VAL A 68 -5.17 18.55 -2.55
CA VAL A 68 -6.31 18.01 -1.79
C VAL A 68 -7.42 17.55 -2.73
N GLU A 69 -7.73 18.31 -3.77
CA GLU A 69 -8.71 17.93 -4.78
C GLU A 69 -8.31 16.66 -5.54
N LEU A 70 -7.04 16.53 -5.93
CA LEU A 70 -6.53 15.31 -6.57
C LEU A 70 -6.68 14.09 -5.66
N LEU A 71 -6.34 14.21 -4.38
CA LEU A 71 -6.52 13.12 -3.40
C LEU A 71 -8.00 12.74 -3.23
N ARG A 72 -8.92 13.73 -3.26
CA ARG A 72 -10.36 13.47 -3.24
C ARG A 72 -10.81 12.69 -4.47
N LEU A 73 -10.39 13.11 -5.67
CA LEU A 73 -10.71 12.44 -6.92
C LEU A 73 -10.15 11.00 -6.96
N GLU A 74 -8.93 10.78 -6.47
CA GLU A 74 -8.35 9.45 -6.34
C GLU A 74 -9.20 8.55 -5.42
N ARG A 75 -9.63 9.08 -4.27
CA ARG A 75 -10.50 8.37 -3.33
C ARG A 75 -11.85 8.00 -3.96
N GLU A 76 -12.47 8.93 -4.70
CA GLU A 76 -13.73 8.71 -5.39
C GLU A 76 -13.59 7.63 -6.48
N ARG A 77 -12.55 7.71 -7.31
CA ARG A 77 -12.23 6.70 -8.32
C ARG A 77 -12.05 5.32 -7.70
N ALA A 78 -11.33 5.23 -6.58
CA ALA A 78 -11.15 3.97 -5.86
C ALA A 78 -12.50 3.42 -5.33
N ALA A 79 -13.38 4.28 -4.82
CA ALA A 79 -14.71 3.89 -4.35
C ALA A 79 -15.60 3.37 -5.50
N VAL A 80 -15.59 4.03 -6.65
CA VAL A 80 -16.34 3.58 -7.85
C VAL A 80 -15.84 2.21 -8.29
N ARG A 81 -14.52 2.02 -8.44
CA ARG A 81 -13.93 0.72 -8.80
C ARG A 81 -14.31 -0.40 -7.83
N ARG A 82 -14.33 -0.12 -6.52
CA ARG A 82 -14.76 -1.09 -5.49
C ARG A 82 -16.24 -1.46 -5.66
N ARG A 83 -17.12 -0.48 -5.92
CA ARG A 83 -18.55 -0.72 -6.15
C ARG A 83 -18.77 -1.56 -7.42
N GLU A 84 -18.08 -1.25 -8.50
CA GLU A 84 -18.16 -2.01 -9.74
C GLU A 84 -17.66 -3.44 -9.56
N LYS A 85 -16.52 -3.64 -8.89
CA LYS A 85 -16.00 -4.98 -8.58
C LYS A 85 -17.02 -5.80 -7.79
N ARG A 86 -17.63 -5.21 -6.75
CA ARG A 86 -18.69 -5.87 -5.96
C ARG A 86 -19.90 -6.21 -6.82
N ARG A 87 -20.34 -5.30 -7.69
CA ARG A 87 -21.46 -5.54 -8.61
C ARG A 87 -21.17 -6.70 -9.56
N ARG A 88 -19.98 -6.75 -10.15
CA ARG A 88 -19.54 -7.85 -11.02
C ARG A 88 -19.54 -9.19 -10.28
N GLN A 89 -19.04 -9.22 -9.04
CA GLN A 89 -19.06 -10.44 -8.21
C GLN A 89 -20.50 -10.92 -7.90
N LEU A 90 -21.42 -9.99 -7.64
CA LEU A 90 -22.83 -10.34 -7.43
C LEU A 90 -23.48 -10.89 -8.70
N TYR A 91 -23.21 -10.31 -9.87
CA TYR A 91 -23.71 -10.86 -11.12
C TYR A 91 -23.09 -12.21 -11.47
N ALA A 92 -21.78 -12.39 -11.25
CA ALA A 92 -21.10 -13.65 -11.45
C ALA A 92 -21.69 -14.76 -10.56
N SER A 93 -21.82 -14.50 -9.25
CA SER A 93 -22.42 -15.46 -8.31
C SER A 93 -23.89 -15.76 -8.64
N ARG A 94 -24.66 -14.77 -9.10
CA ARG A 94 -26.02 -15.01 -9.59
C ARG A 94 -25.99 -15.89 -10.84
N ALA A 95 -25.19 -15.58 -11.84
CA ALA A 95 -25.08 -16.39 -13.05
C ALA A 95 -24.66 -17.83 -12.76
N GLU A 96 -23.74 -18.06 -11.82
CA GLU A 96 -23.36 -19.41 -11.36
C GLU A 96 -24.53 -20.18 -10.75
N ARG A 97 -25.36 -19.52 -9.93
CA ARG A 97 -26.58 -20.15 -9.37
C ARG A 97 -27.57 -20.53 -10.45
N TRP A 98 -27.78 -19.66 -11.44
CA TRP A 98 -28.69 -19.91 -12.56
C TRP A 98 -28.20 -21.08 -13.40
N LYS A 99 -26.91 -21.11 -13.75
CA LYS A 99 -26.31 -22.26 -14.43
C LYS A 99 -26.54 -23.56 -13.66
N LYS A 100 -26.35 -23.58 -12.34
CA LYS A 100 -26.61 -24.78 -11.53
C LYS A 100 -28.08 -25.21 -11.55
N LEU A 101 -29.02 -24.28 -11.58
CA LEU A 101 -30.46 -24.58 -11.68
C LEU A 101 -30.83 -25.10 -13.08
N ASP A 102 -30.28 -24.51 -14.15
CA ASP A 102 -30.50 -24.98 -15.52
C ASP A 102 -30.01 -26.43 -15.69
N TYR A 103 -28.83 -26.77 -15.16
CA TYR A 103 -28.31 -28.15 -15.13
C TYR A 103 -29.22 -29.15 -14.39
N LEU A 104 -29.98 -28.69 -13.37
CA LEU A 104 -30.96 -29.53 -12.66
C LEU A 104 -32.26 -29.69 -13.46
N SER A 105 -32.60 -28.75 -14.33
CA SER A 105 -33.79 -28.84 -15.18
C SER A 105 -33.61 -29.84 -16.34
N ASP A 106 -32.42 -29.95 -16.91
CA ASP A 106 -32.13 -30.89 -18.00
C ASP A 106 -32.00 -32.36 -17.55
N SER A 107 -31.79 -32.62 -16.25
CA SER A 107 -31.74 -33.98 -15.67
C SER A 107 -33.09 -34.48 -15.15
N SER A 108 -34.17 -33.70 -15.35
CA SER A 108 -35.53 -34.04 -14.94
C SER A 108 -36.45 -34.52 -16.08
N LYS A 109 -35.86 -34.95 -17.20
CA LYS A 109 -36.53 -35.64 -18.31
C LYS A 109 -35.93 -37.04 -18.49
#